data_AF-A0A2T9K452-F1
#
_entry.id   AF-A0A2T9K452-F1
#
_cell.length_a   1.000
_cell.length_b   1.000
_cell.length_c   1.000
_cell.angle_alpha   90.00
_cell.angle_beta   90.00
_cell.angle_gamma   90.00
#
_symmetry.space_group_name_H-M   'P 1'
#
loop_
_entity.id
_entity.type
_entity.pdbx_description
1 polymer ?
#
loop_
_entity_poly.entity_id
_entity_poly.type
_entity_poly.pdbx_seq_one_letter_code
_entity_poly.pdbx_strand_id
1 'polypeptide(L)'
;MLWLWRRSHGLDRRRPHTVEVRVDLPAQVLSTLTAVRGWRIARVNIEREMLFLRREQPLTNRAVRLMIREAVVLAHAHGGWVHSWMHAPDLADWDDA
;
A
#
# COMPACT_ATOMS: atom_id res chain seq x y z
N MET A 1 11.40 -14.24 -0.87
CA MET A 1 10.65 -13.13 -0.23
C MET A 1 11.67 -12.12 0.31
N LEU A 2 12.15 -11.23 -0.56
CA LEU A 2 13.25 -10.31 -0.26
C LEU A 2 12.69 -9.09 0.48
N TRP A 3 12.83 -9.08 1.81
CA TRP A 3 12.40 -7.96 2.63
C TRP A 3 13.38 -6.78 2.46
N LEU A 4 12.85 -5.62 2.04
CA LEU A 4 13.52 -4.33 2.09
C LEU A 4 14.01 -4.07 3.53
N TRP A 5 15.28 -4.35 3.80
CA TRP A 5 15.93 -4.07 5.08
C TRP A 5 16.99 -2.96 4.96
N ARG A 6 17.17 -2.37 3.76
CA ARG A 6 18.41 -1.65 3.44
C ARG A 6 18.45 -0.16 3.79
N ARG A 7 17.36 0.51 4.21
CA ARG A 7 17.38 1.97 4.49
C ARG A 7 16.60 2.48 5.71
N SER A 8 16.13 1.61 6.61
CA SER A 8 15.43 2.07 7.83
C SER A 8 16.38 2.54 8.96
N HIS A 9 17.69 2.56 8.74
CA HIS A 9 18.65 2.92 9.79
C HIS A 9 18.55 4.43 10.11
N GLY A 10 18.17 4.77 11.35
CA GLY A 10 18.00 6.16 11.80
C GLY A 10 16.59 6.73 11.67
N LEU A 11 15.63 5.95 11.15
CA LEU A 11 14.26 6.40 10.98
C LEU A 11 13.46 6.25 12.30
N ASP A 12 12.85 7.34 12.78
CA ASP A 12 11.97 7.29 13.95
C ASP A 12 10.64 6.60 13.59
N ARG A 13 10.58 5.30 13.83
CA ARG A 13 9.43 4.44 13.52
C ARG A 13 8.14 4.80 14.28
N ARG A 14 8.21 5.66 15.30
CA ARG A 14 7.03 6.08 16.08
C ARG A 14 6.34 7.29 15.46
N ARG A 15 7.05 8.09 14.67
CA ARG A 15 6.45 9.18 13.90
C ARG A 15 5.65 8.64 12.71
N PRO A 16 4.63 9.37 12.25
CA PRO A 16 3.97 9.04 10.99
C PRO A 16 4.95 9.10 9.81
N HIS A 17 4.82 8.12 8.92
CA HIS A 17 5.46 8.06 7.61
C HIS A 17 4.39 7.76 6.57
N THR A 18 4.57 8.29 5.37
CA THR A 18 3.78 7.87 4.23
C THR A 18 4.07 6.41 3.93
N VAL A 19 3.04 5.57 3.95
CA VAL A 19 3.11 4.18 3.50
C VAL A 19 2.31 4.02 2.22
N GLU A 20 2.74 3.12 1.35
CA GLU A 20 1.98 2.66 0.20
C GLU A 20 1.81 1.14 0.28
N VAL A 21 0.58 0.68 0.10
CA VAL A 21 0.25 -0.73 -0.10
C VAL A 21 -0.23 -0.91 -1.53
N ARG A 22 0.22 -1.99 -2.15
CA ARG A 22 -0.13 -2.39 -3.51
C ARG A 22 -0.94 -3.66 -3.46
N VAL A 23 -2.10 -3.62 -4.09
CA VAL A 23 -3.08 -4.71 -4.08
C VAL A 23 -3.43 -5.04 -5.52
N ASP A 24 -3.33 -6.32 -5.85
CA ASP A 24 -3.83 -6.86 -7.12
C ASP A 24 -5.35 -7.00 -7.01
N LEU A 25 -6.12 -6.37 -7.90
CA LEU A 25 -7.59 -6.44 -7.94
C LEU A 25 -8.06 -6.56 -9.39
N PRO A 26 -9.12 -7.35 -9.68
CA PRO A 26 -9.64 -7.49 -11.03
C PRO A 26 -9.98 -6.14 -11.69
N ALA A 27 -9.74 -6.01 -12.98
CA ALA A 27 -9.98 -4.77 -13.72
C ALA A 27 -11.42 -4.23 -13.57
N GLN A 28 -12.42 -5.11 -13.48
CA GLN A 28 -13.82 -4.70 -13.27
C GLN A 28 -14.06 -4.07 -11.89
N VAL A 29 -13.30 -4.49 -10.87
CA VAL A 29 -13.35 -3.87 -9.54
C VAL A 29 -12.66 -2.51 -9.58
N LEU A 30 -11.48 -2.44 -10.20
CA LEU A 30 -10.71 -1.19 -10.28
C LEU A 30 -11.44 -0.08 -11.04
N SER A 31 -12.21 -0.42 -12.07
CA SER A 31 -12.97 0.56 -12.85
C SER A 31 -14.15 1.17 -12.09
N THR A 32 -14.57 0.56 -10.97
CA THR A 32 -15.73 1.00 -10.16
C THR A 32 -15.34 1.46 -8.75
N LEU A 33 -14.08 1.26 -8.35
CA LEU A 33 -13.60 1.59 -7.01
C LEU A 33 -13.36 3.09 -6.84
N THR A 34 -14.23 3.76 -6.09
CA THR A 34 -14.15 5.21 -5.86
C THR A 34 -13.51 5.60 -4.53
N ALA A 35 -13.53 4.72 -3.54
CA ALA A 35 -12.97 5.00 -2.22
C ALA A 35 -12.58 3.71 -1.47
N VAL A 36 -11.58 3.82 -0.61
CA VAL A 36 -11.19 2.78 0.35
C VAL A 36 -11.08 3.41 1.73
N ARG A 37 -11.85 2.94 2.70
CA ARG A 37 -11.94 3.55 4.03
C ARG A 37 -10.57 3.61 4.70
N GLY A 38 -10.16 4.81 5.14
CA GLY A 38 -8.89 5.03 5.84
C GLY A 38 -7.66 5.03 4.92
N TRP A 39 -7.87 5.03 3.61
CA TRP A 39 -6.82 5.02 2.60
C TRP A 39 -7.09 6.09 1.55
N ARG A 40 -6.02 6.72 1.07
CA ARG A 40 -6.05 7.52 -0.15
C ARG A 40 -5.69 6.60 -1.32
N ILE A 41 -6.52 6.59 -2.37
CA ILE A 41 -6.13 5.98 -3.64
C ILE A 41 -5.07 6.88 -4.27
N ALA A 42 -3.83 6.40 -4.32
CA ALA A 42 -2.71 7.14 -4.88
C ALA A 42 -2.62 6.96 -6.40
N ARG A 43 -2.93 5.76 -6.88
CA ARG A 43 -2.95 5.41 -8.31
C ARG A 43 -3.84 4.17 -8.51
N VAL A 44 -4.44 4.10 -9.69
CA VAL A 44 -5.08 2.88 -10.22
C VAL A 44 -4.37 2.56 -11.54
N ASN A 45 -3.97 1.30 -11.73
CA ASN A 45 -3.46 0.80 -13.00
C ASN A 45 -4.32 -0.38 -13.44
N ILE A 46 -5.27 -0.11 -14.33
CA ILE A 46 -6.25 -1.11 -14.80
C ILE A 46 -5.56 -2.18 -15.66
N GLU A 47 -4.60 -1.80 -16.52
CA GLU A 47 -3.87 -2.72 -17.39
C GLU A 47 -3.07 -3.77 -16.63
N ARG A 48 -2.54 -3.39 -15.46
CA ARG A 48 -1.78 -4.27 -14.56
C ARG A 48 -2.60 -4.78 -13.39
N GLU A 49 -3.92 -4.54 -13.37
CA GLU A 49 -4.81 -4.95 -12.29
C GLU A 49 -4.31 -4.55 -10.89
N MET A 50 -3.76 -3.34 -10.75
CA MET A 50 -3.07 -2.89 -9.55
C MET A 50 -3.67 -1.62 -8.94
N LEU A 51 -3.94 -1.67 -7.64
CA LEU A 51 -4.36 -0.54 -6.81
C LEU A 51 -3.22 -0.11 -5.88
N PHE A 52 -2.97 1.19 -5.82
CA PHE A 52 -1.95 1.78 -4.95
C PHE A 52 -2.64 2.64 -3.88
N LEU A 53 -2.50 2.24 -2.63
CA LEU A 53 -3.15 2.88 -1.48
C LEU A 53 -2.11 3.53 -0.58
N ARG A 54 -2.25 4.82 -0.31
CA ARG A 54 -1.37 5.57 0.60
C ARG A 54 -2.08 6.05 1.85
N ARG A 55 -1.35 6.12 2.96
CA ARG A 55 -1.76 6.83 4.18
C ARG A 55 -0.56 7.22 5.04
N GLU A 56 -0.78 8.09 6.00
CA GLU A 56 0.19 8.40 7.07
C GLU A 56 0.00 7.44 8.24
N GLN A 57 1.07 6.77 8.67
CA GLN A 57 1.05 5.96 9.89
C GLN A 57 2.45 5.75 10.47
N PRO A 58 2.56 5.40 11.76
CA PRO A 58 3.81 4.89 12.31
C PRO A 58 4.27 3.59 11.64
N LEU A 59 5.57 3.32 11.68
CA LEU A 59 6.18 2.06 11.21
C LEU A 59 6.45 1.09 12.36
N THR A 60 5.63 1.16 13.41
CA THR A 60 5.66 0.17 14.50
C THR A 60 5.16 -1.19 14.01
N ASN A 61 5.62 -2.28 14.63
CA ASN A 61 5.16 -3.63 14.28
C ASN A 61 3.63 -3.77 14.36
N ARG A 62 3.00 -3.11 15.34
CA ARG A 62 1.53 -3.08 15.49
C ARG A 62 0.86 -2.38 14.31
N ALA A 63 1.33 -1.19 13.93
CA ALA A 63 0.76 -0.43 12.82
C ALA A 63 0.94 -1.15 11.48
N VAL A 64 2.11 -1.73 11.23
CA VAL A 64 2.38 -2.51 10.00
C VAL A 64 1.52 -3.77 9.94
N ARG A 65 1.36 -4.51 11.05
CA ARG A 65 0.48 -5.70 11.07
C ARG A 65 -0.98 -5.34 10.82
N LEU A 66 -1.47 -4.24 11.40
CA LEU A 66 -2.84 -3.77 11.17
C LEU A 66 -3.03 -3.37 9.70
N MET A 67 -2.08 -2.63 9.14
CA MET A 67 -2.05 -2.24 7.74
C MET A 67 -2.13 -3.44 6.79
N ILE A 68 -1.28 -4.46 7.01
CA ILE A 68 -1.28 -5.69 6.20
C ILE A 68 -2.62 -6.41 6.34
N ARG A 69 -3.19 -6.49 7.55
CA ARG A 69 -4.50 -7.12 7.77
C ARG A 69 -5.61 -6.41 7.00
N GLU A 70 -5.66 -5.08 7.06
CA GLU A 70 -6.65 -4.28 6.32
C GLU A 70 -6.52 -4.49 4.81
N ALA A 71 -5.28 -4.51 4.30
CA ALA A 71 -5.01 -4.78 2.89
C ALA A 71 -5.44 -6.18 2.46
N VAL A 72 -5.16 -7.20 3.27
CA VAL A 72 -5.58 -8.58 3.00
C VAL A 72 -7.11 -8.69 2.98
N VAL A 73 -7.80 -8.05 3.93
CA VAL A 73 -9.27 -8.05 3.97
C VAL A 73 -9.85 -7.38 2.73
N LEU A 74 -9.30 -6.23 2.32
CA LEU A 74 -9.71 -5.56 1.08
C LEU A 74 -9.49 -6.45 -0.14
N ALA A 75 -8.28 -6.99 -0.29
CA ALA A 75 -7.90 -7.85 -1.41
C ALA A 75 -8.84 -9.06 -1.51
N HIS A 76 -8.99 -9.78 -0.41
CA HIS A 76 -9.82 -10.98 -0.35
C HIS A 76 -11.30 -10.69 -0.63
N ALA A 77 -11.85 -9.57 -0.14
CA ALA A 77 -13.24 -9.17 -0.40
C ALA A 77 -13.54 -8.96 -1.90
N HIS A 78 -12.51 -8.73 -2.71
CA HIS A 78 -12.62 -8.45 -4.13
C HIS A 78 -11.89 -9.49 -5.00
N GLY A 79 -11.57 -10.67 -4.46
CA GLY A 79 -10.92 -11.76 -5.21
C GLY A 79 -9.46 -11.49 -5.60
N GLY A 80 -8.80 -10.55 -4.91
CA GLY A 80 -7.43 -10.11 -5.17
C GLY A 80 -6.43 -10.54 -4.11
N TRP A 81 -5.20 -10.01 -4.22
CA TRP A 81 -4.07 -10.35 -3.35
C TRP A 81 -3.26 -9.11 -2.93
N VAL A 82 -2.62 -9.16 -1.77
CA VAL A 82 -1.64 -8.13 -1.39
C VAL A 82 -0.34 -8.41 -2.13
N HIS A 83 0.06 -7.46 -2.97
CA HIS A 83 1.24 -7.59 -3.81
C HIS A 83 2.52 -7.22 -3.03
N SER A 84 2.54 -5.99 -2.51
CA SER A 84 3.68 -5.47 -1.75
C SER A 84 3.29 -4.23 -0.95
N TRP A 85 4.21 -3.75 -0.11
CA TRP A 85 4.07 -2.47 0.57
C TRP A 85 5.45 -1.81 0.73
N MET A 86 5.45 -0.50 0.92
CA MET A 86 6.64 0.34 1.05
C MET A 86 6.33 1.62 1.84
N HIS A 87 7.35 2.39 2.19
CA HIS A 87 7.20 3.63 2.95
C HIS A 87 8.22 4.69 2.51
N ALA A 88 7.93 5.97 2.75
CA ALA A 88 8.89 7.06 2.54
C ALA A 88 10.14 6.82 3.41
N PRO A 89 11.36 7.11 2.92
CA PRO A 89 11.68 7.80 1.67
C PRO A 89 11.80 6.86 0.44
N ASP A 90 11.57 5.56 0.60
CA ASP A 90 11.72 4.58 -0.49
C ASP A 90 10.51 4.54 -1.43
N LEU A 91 9.52 5.42 -1.23
CA LEU A 91 8.40 5.60 -2.15
C LEU A 91 8.89 6.27 -3.42
N ALA A 92 8.69 5.60 -4.55
CA ALA A 92 8.75 6.27 -5.85
C ALA A 92 7.48 7.11 -6.02
N ASP A 93 7.64 8.39 -6.37
CA ASP A 93 6.56 9.12 -6.98
C ASP A 93 6.41 8.70 -8.45
N TRP A 94 5.16 8.69 -8.91
CA TRP A 94 4.80 8.10 -10.19
C TRP A 94 4.97 9.07 -11.37
N ASP A 95 5.54 10.26 -11.12
CA ASP A 95 5.62 11.40 -12.05
C ASP A 95 6.85 11.39 -12.98
N ASP A 96 7.57 10.27 -13.09
CA ASP A 96 8.64 10.11 -14.08
C ASP A 96 8.30 8.96 -15.06
N ALA A 97 7.39 9.23 -16.00
CA ALA A 97 7.24 8.49 -17.27
C ALA A 97 6.56 9.37 -18.33
#